data_AF-A0A9W8J0A2-F1
#
_entry.id   AF-A0A9W8J0A2-F1
#
_cell.length_a   1.000
_cell.length_b   1.000
_cell.length_c   1.000
_cell.angle_alpha   90.00
_cell.angle_beta   90.00
_cell.angle_gamma   90.00
#
_symmetry.space_group_name_H-M   'P 1'
#
loop_
_entity.id
_entity.type
_entity.pdbx_description
1 polymer ?
#
loop_
_entity_poly.entity_id
_entity_poly.type
_entity_poly.pdbx_seq_one_letter_code
_entity_poly.pdbx_strand_id
1 'polypeptide(L)'
;MDDAPPPTEHILRPHHLVLLSILMITFKDLEIKKFPPDFAIHLLRILLNEVAEVTEPMAHRELLKAIGSGPYTEVKDVTQFLAAINTVHSDIYSAEKLGNFLGNLPALFVEKVLEEKPRLMRRSIFGYFCRRCFVSYVKLSFGGLNKLRDDYVAWCNNKEVIYEPISKDNLTMDYLLHKTQSDKKAWAKPDSYAAWEKAKATGDETLAMENIRRFFEQHFHDQSDSGYRQHALLNVVHLHYLNKEYVAADKVCIFVIALLPPLTHTLALSCCTKRLVLPERQTIGKLCSIA
;
A
#
# COMPACT_ATOMS: atom_id res chain seq x y z
N MET A 1 14.27 15.14 -15.42
CA MET A 1 12.83 14.84 -15.54
C MET A 1 12.54 13.87 -14.41
N ASP A 2 12.48 14.33 -13.16
CA ASP A 2 12.69 13.42 -12.01
C ASP A 2 11.76 13.70 -10.82
N ASP A 3 10.54 14.19 -11.08
CA ASP A 3 9.47 14.27 -10.08
C ASP A 3 8.38 13.23 -10.36
N ALA A 4 8.78 11.99 -10.71
CA ALA A 4 7.84 10.89 -10.69
C ALA A 4 7.58 10.51 -9.22
N PRO A 5 6.31 10.48 -8.76
CA PRO A 5 6.01 10.08 -7.40
C PRO A 5 6.57 8.67 -7.12
N PRO A 6 6.96 8.39 -5.87
CA PRO A 6 7.57 7.12 -5.52
C PRO A 6 6.67 5.96 -5.96
N PRO A 7 7.23 4.90 -6.58
CA PRO A 7 6.45 3.78 -7.04
C PRO A 7 5.62 3.20 -5.90
N THR A 8 4.30 3.20 -6.08
CA THR A 8 3.37 2.63 -5.09
C THR A 8 3.56 1.12 -5.08
N GLU A 9 3.93 0.57 -3.93
CA GLU A 9 4.08 -0.88 -3.76
C GLU A 9 2.70 -1.54 -3.85
N HIS A 10 2.47 -2.32 -4.91
CA HIS A 10 1.26 -3.08 -5.10
C HIS A 10 1.55 -4.57 -5.11
N ILE A 11 0.96 -5.28 -4.14
CA ILE A 11 1.06 -6.73 -3.98
C ILE A 11 -0.26 -7.33 -4.46
N LEU A 12 -0.19 -8.29 -5.38
CA LEU A 12 -1.36 -9.00 -5.86
C LEU A 12 -1.87 -9.94 -4.75
N ARG A 13 -3.14 -9.80 -4.36
CA ARG A 13 -3.78 -10.58 -3.30
C ARG A 13 -4.92 -11.43 -3.86
N PRO A 14 -5.31 -12.53 -3.20
CA PRO A 14 -6.46 -13.38 -3.52
C PRO A 14 -7.74 -12.64 -3.94
N HIS A 15 -8.19 -11.66 -3.16
CA HIS A 15 -9.42 -10.93 -3.46
C HIS A 15 -9.34 -10.16 -4.80
N HIS A 16 -8.15 -9.66 -5.17
CA HIS A 16 -7.95 -9.02 -6.49
C HIS A 16 -8.26 -10.00 -7.61
N LEU A 17 -7.93 -11.29 -7.48
CA LEU A 17 -8.19 -12.29 -8.52
C LEU A 17 -9.69 -12.48 -8.76
N VAL A 18 -10.50 -12.45 -7.70
CA VAL A 18 -11.97 -12.50 -7.82
C VAL A 18 -12.50 -11.26 -8.51
N LEU A 19 -12.05 -10.07 -8.09
CA LEU A 19 -12.47 -8.82 -8.71
C LEU A 19 -12.11 -8.77 -10.20
N LEU A 20 -10.90 -9.20 -10.55
CA LEU A 20 -10.45 -9.32 -11.94
C LEU A 20 -11.30 -10.31 -12.73
N SER A 21 -11.68 -11.44 -12.12
CA SER A 21 -12.53 -12.45 -12.75
C SER A 21 -13.92 -11.90 -13.03
N ILE A 22 -14.52 -11.21 -12.06
CA ILE A 22 -15.81 -10.54 -12.21
C ILE A 22 -15.73 -9.48 -13.30
N LEU A 23 -14.67 -8.66 -13.33
CA LEU A 23 -14.46 -7.65 -14.36
C LEU A 23 -14.30 -8.26 -15.76
N MET A 24 -13.57 -9.37 -15.89
CA MET A 24 -13.44 -10.11 -17.14
C MET A 24 -14.80 -10.60 -17.64
N ILE A 25 -15.57 -11.30 -16.79
CA ILE A 25 -16.89 -11.82 -17.18
C ILE A 25 -17.86 -10.67 -17.53
N THR A 26 -17.88 -9.63 -16.69
CA THR A 26 -18.81 -8.49 -16.81
C THR A 26 -18.54 -7.67 -18.06
N PHE A 27 -17.27 -7.32 -18.32
CA PHE A 27 -16.94 -6.41 -19.41
C PHE A 27 -16.58 -7.12 -20.70
N LYS A 28 -15.94 -8.31 -20.65
CA LYS A 28 -15.49 -9.04 -21.84
C LYS A 28 -16.51 -10.06 -22.33
N ASP A 29 -16.97 -10.95 -21.45
CA ASP A 29 -17.67 -12.16 -21.89
C ASP A 29 -19.18 -11.96 -22.05
N LEU A 30 -19.82 -11.29 -21.09
CA LEU A 30 -21.28 -11.10 -21.08
C LEU A 30 -21.72 -9.68 -21.46
N GLU A 31 -20.80 -8.73 -21.47
CA GLU A 31 -21.03 -7.32 -21.83
C GLU A 31 -22.10 -6.64 -20.96
N ILE A 32 -21.66 -5.90 -19.93
CA ILE A 32 -22.50 -5.19 -18.96
C ILE A 32 -23.69 -4.40 -19.55
N LYS A 33 -23.58 -3.95 -20.81
CA LYS A 33 -24.66 -3.24 -21.52
C LYS A 33 -25.92 -4.08 -21.75
N LYS A 34 -25.82 -5.42 -21.69
CA LYS A 34 -26.94 -6.34 -21.82
C LYS A 34 -27.68 -6.55 -20.49
N PHE A 35 -27.04 -6.21 -19.37
CA PHE A 35 -27.67 -6.34 -18.07
C PHE A 35 -28.74 -5.27 -17.87
N PRO A 36 -29.79 -5.56 -17.06
CA PRO A 36 -30.71 -4.54 -16.60
C PRO A 36 -29.94 -3.36 -15.99
N PRO A 37 -30.27 -2.11 -16.33
CA PRO A 37 -29.52 -0.94 -15.85
C PRO A 37 -29.38 -0.89 -14.32
N ASP A 38 -30.44 -1.23 -13.60
CA ASP A 38 -30.45 -1.25 -12.13
C ASP A 38 -29.48 -2.29 -11.56
N PHE A 39 -29.40 -3.48 -12.19
CA PHE A 39 -28.44 -4.51 -11.80
C PHE A 39 -27.01 -4.09 -12.14
N ALA A 40 -26.79 -3.52 -13.33
CA ALA A 40 -25.49 -3.03 -13.75
C ALA A 40 -24.96 -1.95 -12.77
N ILE A 41 -25.81 -1.03 -12.35
CA ILE A 41 -25.45 0.00 -11.36
C ILE A 41 -25.13 -0.63 -9.99
N HIS A 42 -25.95 -1.58 -9.53
CA HIS A 42 -25.70 -2.32 -8.29
C HIS A 42 -24.31 -3.00 -8.31
N LEU A 43 -24.01 -3.73 -9.38
CA LEU A 43 -22.73 -4.39 -9.57
C LEU A 43 -21.57 -3.39 -9.59
N LEU A 44 -21.69 -2.30 -10.36
CA LEU A 44 -20.65 -1.28 -10.46
C LEU A 44 -20.37 -0.60 -9.12
N ARG A 45 -21.38 -0.38 -8.27
CA ARG A 45 -21.20 0.20 -6.93
C ARG A 45 -20.39 -0.73 -6.01
N ILE A 46 -20.71 -2.02 -6.00
CA ILE A 46 -19.97 -3.01 -5.22
C ILE A 46 -18.53 -3.08 -5.71
N LEU A 47 -18.33 -3.23 -7.03
CA LEU A 47 -17.00 -3.30 -7.62
C LEU A 47 -16.19 -2.02 -7.38
N LEU A 48 -16.81 -0.85 -7.44
CA LEU A 48 -16.12 0.41 -7.19
C LEU A 48 -15.60 0.49 -5.75
N ASN A 49 -16.41 0.09 -4.78
CA ASN A 49 -16.00 0.09 -3.37
C ASN A 49 -14.84 -0.86 -3.11
N GLU A 50 -14.91 -2.08 -3.65
CA GLU A 50 -13.85 -3.09 -3.48
C GLU A 50 -12.55 -2.70 -4.22
N VAL A 51 -12.66 -2.18 -5.44
CA VAL A 51 -11.51 -1.77 -6.26
C VAL A 51 -10.81 -0.52 -5.71
N ALA A 52 -11.54 0.33 -4.98
CA ALA A 52 -10.96 1.51 -4.35
C ALA A 52 -10.04 1.19 -3.16
N GLU A 53 -10.13 -0.02 -2.59
CA GLU A 53 -9.27 -0.50 -1.48
C GLU A 53 -9.24 0.44 -0.26
N VAL A 54 -10.35 1.17 -0.02
CA VAL A 54 -10.48 2.11 1.10
C VAL A 54 -10.82 1.38 2.40
N THR A 55 -11.42 0.19 2.30
CA THR A 55 -11.80 -0.68 3.41
C THR A 55 -11.17 -2.06 3.28
N GLU A 56 -11.21 -2.84 4.35
CA GLU A 56 -10.85 -4.25 4.27
C GLU A 56 -11.72 -4.98 3.24
N PRO A 57 -11.14 -5.89 2.43
CA PRO A 57 -11.86 -6.56 1.37
C PRO A 57 -12.91 -7.51 1.94
N MET A 58 -14.09 -7.56 1.31
CA MET A 58 -15.13 -8.50 1.70
C MET A 58 -14.67 -9.95 1.52
N ALA A 59 -15.12 -10.85 2.40
CA ALA A 59 -14.88 -12.27 2.22
C ALA A 59 -15.54 -12.78 0.93
N HIS A 60 -14.96 -13.82 0.31
CA HIS A 60 -15.42 -14.35 -0.98
C HIS A 60 -16.94 -14.57 -1.05
N ARG A 61 -17.48 -15.27 -0.04
CA ARG A 61 -18.91 -15.59 0.02
C ARG A 61 -19.79 -14.36 0.22
N GLU A 62 -19.30 -13.37 0.97
CA GLU A 62 -20.03 -12.13 1.25
C GLU A 62 -20.11 -11.26 0.00
N LEU A 63 -19.00 -11.16 -0.74
CA LEU A 63 -18.95 -10.47 -2.02
C LEU A 63 -19.94 -11.07 -3.03
N LEU A 64 -19.92 -12.40 -3.20
CA LEU A 64 -20.84 -13.08 -4.11
C LEU A 64 -22.32 -12.93 -3.68
N LYS A 65 -22.58 -12.99 -2.36
CA LYS A 65 -23.92 -12.76 -1.81
C LYS A 65 -24.40 -11.33 -2.07
N ALA A 66 -23.53 -10.33 -1.87
CA ALA A 66 -23.87 -8.92 -2.10
C ALA A 66 -24.18 -8.65 -3.58
N ILE A 67 -23.42 -9.26 -4.50
CA ILE A 67 -23.72 -9.17 -5.94
C ILE A 67 -25.05 -9.88 -6.25
N GLY A 68 -25.26 -11.07 -5.69
CA GLY A 68 -26.47 -11.87 -5.88
C GLY A 68 -27.74 -11.29 -5.23
N SER A 69 -27.63 -10.31 -4.33
CA SER A 69 -28.78 -9.61 -3.75
C SER A 69 -29.24 -8.39 -4.56
N GLY A 70 -28.73 -8.23 -5.78
CA GLY A 70 -29.11 -7.14 -6.68
C GLY A 70 -30.54 -7.28 -7.23
N PRO A 71 -31.09 -6.21 -7.84
CA PRO A 71 -32.39 -6.28 -8.49
C PRO A 71 -32.32 -7.10 -9.80
N TYR A 72 -33.45 -7.70 -10.22
CA TYR A 72 -33.58 -8.43 -11.49
C TYR A 72 -32.61 -9.63 -11.67
N THR A 73 -32.28 -10.32 -10.59
CA THR A 73 -31.41 -11.51 -10.59
C THR A 73 -31.94 -12.66 -11.44
N GLU A 74 -33.26 -12.73 -11.64
CA GLU A 74 -33.94 -13.76 -12.43
C GLU A 74 -33.76 -13.60 -13.95
N VAL A 75 -33.24 -12.45 -14.42
CA VAL A 75 -33.02 -12.21 -15.85
C VAL A 75 -31.96 -13.16 -16.38
N LYS A 76 -32.18 -13.74 -17.57
CA LYS A 76 -31.30 -14.77 -18.17
C LYS A 76 -29.82 -14.37 -18.20
N ASP A 77 -29.50 -13.16 -18.63
CA ASP A 77 -28.10 -12.71 -18.70
C ASP A 77 -27.47 -12.53 -17.31
N VAL A 78 -28.28 -12.13 -16.32
CA VAL A 78 -27.86 -11.97 -14.92
C VAL A 78 -27.69 -13.32 -14.24
N THR A 79 -28.62 -14.25 -14.43
CA THR A 79 -28.49 -15.64 -13.92
C THR A 79 -27.27 -16.33 -14.51
N GLN A 80 -27.01 -16.16 -15.82
CA GLN A 80 -25.80 -16.67 -16.47
C GLN A 80 -24.53 -16.06 -15.88
N PHE A 81 -24.53 -14.73 -15.64
CA PHE A 81 -23.43 -14.04 -14.97
C PHE A 81 -23.19 -14.59 -13.56
N LEU A 82 -24.24 -14.71 -12.75
CA LEU A 82 -24.16 -15.24 -11.39
C LEU A 82 -23.65 -16.69 -11.37
N ALA A 83 -24.09 -17.52 -12.33
CA ALA A 83 -23.56 -18.88 -12.47
C ALA A 83 -22.05 -18.86 -12.81
N ALA A 84 -21.63 -18.02 -13.75
CA ALA A 84 -20.23 -17.92 -14.19
C ALA A 84 -19.28 -17.45 -13.07
N ILE A 85 -19.66 -16.43 -12.29
CA ILE A 85 -18.82 -15.95 -11.18
C ILE A 85 -18.75 -16.98 -10.04
N ASN A 86 -19.78 -17.82 -9.87
CA ASN A 86 -19.76 -18.90 -8.89
C ASN A 86 -18.85 -20.05 -9.31
N THR A 87 -18.60 -20.28 -10.60
CA THR A 87 -17.74 -21.39 -11.05
C THR A 87 -16.30 -20.99 -11.30
N VAL A 88 -16.02 -19.71 -11.56
CA VAL A 88 -14.69 -19.24 -12.00
C VAL A 88 -13.55 -19.62 -11.05
N HIS A 89 -13.81 -19.68 -9.75
CA HIS A 89 -12.81 -20.07 -8.76
C HIS A 89 -12.33 -21.52 -8.93
N SER A 90 -13.17 -22.40 -9.48
CA SER A 90 -12.83 -23.79 -9.78
C SER A 90 -11.95 -23.92 -11.02
N ASP A 91 -12.02 -22.97 -11.95
CA ASP A 91 -11.22 -22.98 -13.19
C ASP A 91 -9.76 -22.58 -12.95
N ILE A 92 -9.48 -21.85 -11.86
CA ILE A 92 -8.14 -21.39 -11.46
C ILE A 92 -7.49 -22.44 -10.52
N TYR A 93 -7.43 -23.69 -10.98
CA TYR A 93 -6.92 -24.80 -10.17
C TYR A 93 -5.40 -25.01 -10.26
N SER A 94 -4.71 -24.43 -11.24
CA SER A 94 -3.25 -24.53 -11.39
C SER A 94 -2.59 -23.18 -11.64
N ALA A 95 -1.30 -23.04 -11.33
CA ALA A 95 -0.56 -21.82 -11.63
C ALA A 95 -0.51 -21.50 -13.13
N GLU A 96 -0.49 -22.50 -14.00
CA GLU A 96 -0.59 -22.28 -15.46
C GLU A 96 -1.95 -21.68 -15.84
N LYS A 97 -3.05 -22.19 -15.29
CA LYS A 97 -4.39 -21.64 -15.52
C LYS A 97 -4.50 -20.21 -14.97
N LEU A 98 -3.96 -19.96 -13.79
CA LEU A 98 -3.88 -18.62 -13.21
C LEU A 98 -3.04 -17.67 -14.09
N GLY A 99 -1.88 -18.11 -14.57
CA GLY A 99 -1.02 -17.34 -15.46
C GLY A 99 -1.70 -17.04 -16.80
N ASN A 100 -2.39 -18.02 -17.39
CA ASN A 100 -3.19 -17.83 -18.60
C ASN A 100 -4.34 -16.84 -18.38
N PHE A 101 -5.02 -16.91 -17.23
CA PHE A 101 -6.05 -15.95 -16.86
C PHE A 101 -5.49 -14.53 -16.74
N LEU A 102 -4.41 -14.35 -15.96
CA LEU A 102 -3.76 -13.04 -15.76
C LEU A 102 -3.15 -12.49 -17.06
N GLY A 103 -2.60 -13.35 -17.90
CA GLY A 103 -2.10 -13.01 -19.23
C GLY A 103 -3.17 -12.51 -20.21
N ASN A 104 -4.44 -12.83 -19.96
CA ASN A 104 -5.57 -12.36 -20.76
C ASN A 104 -6.14 -11.00 -20.29
N LEU A 105 -5.74 -10.48 -19.12
CA LEU A 105 -6.18 -9.19 -18.61
C LEU A 105 -5.95 -8.00 -19.53
N PRO A 106 -4.84 -7.92 -20.31
CA PRO A 106 -4.63 -6.84 -21.26
C PRO A 106 -5.80 -6.65 -22.25
N ALA A 107 -6.59 -7.69 -22.51
CA ALA A 107 -7.79 -7.56 -23.35
C ALA A 107 -8.84 -6.58 -22.81
N LEU A 108 -8.79 -6.22 -21.52
CA LEU A 108 -9.71 -5.24 -20.93
C LEU A 108 -9.25 -3.79 -21.12
N PHE A 109 -7.93 -3.52 -21.14
CA PHE A 109 -7.38 -2.16 -21.00
C PHE A 109 -6.31 -1.78 -22.03
N VAL A 110 -5.87 -2.72 -22.89
CA VAL A 110 -4.93 -2.45 -23.98
C VAL A 110 -5.70 -2.35 -25.30
N GLU A 111 -5.55 -1.21 -25.96
CA GLU A 111 -5.99 -1.01 -27.35
C GLU A 111 -5.14 -1.91 -28.27
N LYS A 112 -5.78 -2.85 -28.96
CA LYS A 112 -5.12 -3.71 -29.95
C LYS A 112 -5.11 -3.11 -31.36
N VAL A 113 -6.07 -2.23 -31.66
CA VAL A 113 -6.27 -1.60 -32.96
C VAL A 113 -6.64 -0.12 -32.75
N LEU A 114 -6.10 0.79 -33.57
CA LEU A 114 -6.31 2.24 -33.49
C LEU A 114 -7.79 2.68 -33.51
N GLU A 115 -8.69 1.83 -33.99
CA GLU A 115 -10.13 2.13 -34.14
C GLU A 115 -11.01 1.50 -33.05
N GLU A 116 -10.50 0.54 -32.27
CA GLU A 116 -11.29 -0.15 -31.24
C GLU A 116 -11.00 0.43 -29.86
N LYS A 117 -12.00 1.12 -29.29
CA LYS A 117 -11.89 1.67 -27.93
C LYS A 117 -11.74 0.52 -26.92
N PRO A 118 -10.84 0.63 -25.93
CA PRO A 118 -10.67 -0.42 -24.93
C PRO A 118 -11.95 -0.54 -24.09
N ARG A 119 -12.27 -1.77 -23.66
CA ARG A 119 -13.48 -2.03 -22.84
C ARG A 119 -13.45 -1.23 -21.55
N LEU A 120 -12.27 -1.09 -20.95
CA LEU A 120 -11.99 -0.22 -19.82
C LEU A 120 -10.93 0.81 -20.23
N MET A 121 -11.25 2.09 -20.09
CA MET A 121 -10.32 3.18 -20.35
C MET A 121 -9.15 3.12 -19.36
N ARG A 122 -7.90 3.33 -19.83
CA ARG A 122 -6.69 3.29 -18.98
C ARG A 122 -6.74 4.25 -17.78
N ARG A 123 -7.46 5.37 -17.90
CA ARG A 123 -7.64 6.39 -16.84
C ARG A 123 -8.85 6.13 -15.95
N SER A 124 -9.70 5.16 -16.28
CA SER A 124 -10.79 4.75 -15.39
C SER A 124 -10.24 4.00 -14.18
N ILE A 125 -10.94 4.05 -13.06
CA ILE A 125 -10.54 3.35 -11.84
C ILE A 125 -10.41 1.84 -12.06
N PHE A 126 -11.34 1.22 -12.78
CA PHE A 126 -11.29 -0.19 -13.14
C PHE A 126 -10.12 -0.51 -14.08
N GLY A 127 -9.87 0.33 -15.09
CA GLY A 127 -8.73 0.15 -15.99
C GLY A 127 -7.39 0.31 -15.28
N TYR A 128 -7.28 1.28 -14.37
CA TYR A 128 -6.10 1.49 -13.53
C TYR A 128 -5.84 0.27 -12.63
N PHE A 129 -6.88 -0.23 -11.96
CA PHE A 129 -6.81 -1.43 -11.11
C PHE A 129 -6.35 -2.67 -11.89
N CYS A 130 -6.98 -2.97 -13.04
CA CYS A 130 -6.60 -4.09 -13.88
C CYS A 130 -5.15 -3.99 -14.35
N ARG A 131 -4.71 -2.80 -14.77
CA ARG A 131 -3.33 -2.55 -15.17
C ARG A 131 -2.36 -2.72 -14.01
N ARG A 132 -2.69 -2.19 -12.83
CA ARG A 132 -1.84 -2.29 -11.62
C ARG A 132 -1.66 -3.74 -11.21
N CYS A 133 -2.74 -4.53 -11.23
CA CYS A 133 -2.68 -5.98 -10.99
C CYS A 133 -1.84 -6.71 -12.04
N PHE A 134 -2.00 -6.38 -13.32
CA PHE A 134 -1.22 -6.98 -14.40
C PHE A 134 0.27 -6.67 -14.28
N VAL A 135 0.64 -5.42 -13.95
CA VAL A 135 2.04 -5.05 -13.72
C VAL A 135 2.65 -5.83 -12.55
N SER A 136 1.91 -6.02 -11.45
CA SER A 136 2.38 -6.87 -10.35
C SER A 136 2.52 -8.33 -10.77
N TYR A 137 1.59 -8.86 -11.58
CA TYR A 137 1.68 -10.21 -12.13
C TYR A 137 2.93 -10.41 -12.99
N VAL A 138 3.24 -9.48 -13.90
CA VAL A 138 4.43 -9.58 -14.77
C VAL A 138 5.73 -9.68 -13.97
N LYS A 139 5.75 -9.16 -12.74
CA LYS A 139 6.91 -9.26 -11.84
C LYS A 139 6.96 -10.56 -11.04
N LEU A 140 5.86 -11.32 -10.93
CA LEU A 140 5.83 -12.56 -10.16
C LEU A 140 6.61 -13.66 -10.89
N SER A 141 7.41 -14.42 -10.14
CA SER A 141 7.98 -15.66 -10.66
C SER A 141 6.93 -16.77 -10.69
N PHE A 142 7.23 -17.89 -11.33
CA PHE A 142 6.37 -19.08 -11.26
C PHE A 142 6.15 -19.58 -9.81
N GLY A 143 7.16 -19.47 -8.94
CA GLY A 143 7.03 -19.76 -7.51
C GLY A 143 6.06 -18.83 -6.81
N GLY A 144 6.15 -17.52 -7.09
CA GLY A 144 5.19 -16.52 -6.60
C GLY A 144 3.76 -16.78 -7.07
N LEU A 145 3.61 -17.25 -8.31
CA LEU A 145 2.31 -17.59 -8.89
C LEU A 145 1.69 -18.83 -8.21
N ASN A 146 2.48 -19.86 -7.88
CA ASN A 146 2.01 -21.00 -7.10
C ASN A 146 1.56 -20.58 -5.70
N LYS A 147 2.37 -19.78 -4.99
CA LYS A 147 2.01 -19.26 -3.66
C LYS A 147 0.69 -18.48 -3.71
N LEU A 148 0.55 -17.55 -4.68
CA LEU A 148 -0.67 -16.78 -4.86
C LEU A 148 -1.89 -17.66 -5.15
N ARG A 149 -1.73 -18.74 -5.92
CA ARG A 149 -2.80 -19.71 -6.18
C ARG A 149 -3.21 -20.42 -4.90
N ASP A 150 -2.26 -20.85 -4.09
CA ASP A 150 -2.55 -21.56 -2.84
C ASP A 150 -3.23 -20.64 -1.82
N ASP A 151 -2.75 -19.39 -1.71
CA ASP A 151 -3.38 -18.32 -0.94
C ASP A 151 -4.81 -18.03 -1.43
N TYR A 152 -5.01 -18.03 -2.75
CA TYR A 152 -6.33 -17.83 -3.35
C TYR A 152 -7.31 -18.94 -2.97
N VAL A 153 -6.90 -20.20 -3.12
CA VAL A 153 -7.72 -21.35 -2.74
C VAL A 153 -8.00 -21.36 -1.24
N ALA A 154 -7.00 -21.02 -0.40
CA ALA A 154 -7.19 -20.90 1.04
C ALA A 154 -8.22 -19.82 1.39
N TRP A 155 -8.10 -18.64 0.77
CA TRP A 155 -9.00 -17.51 0.99
C TRP A 155 -10.44 -17.82 0.54
N CYS A 156 -10.63 -18.45 -0.63
CA CYS A 156 -11.96 -18.87 -1.08
C CYS A 156 -12.64 -19.86 -0.11
N ASN A 157 -11.86 -20.64 0.64
CA ASN A 157 -12.33 -21.55 1.66
C ASN A 157 -12.45 -20.91 3.07
N ASN A 158 -12.40 -19.57 3.17
CA ASN A 158 -12.42 -18.79 4.41
C ASN A 158 -11.32 -19.17 5.41
N LYS A 159 -10.16 -19.65 4.92
CA LYS A 159 -8.97 -19.79 5.76
C LYS A 159 -8.26 -18.46 5.86
N GLU A 160 -7.74 -18.15 7.05
CA GLU A 160 -6.95 -16.95 7.26
C GLU A 160 -5.64 -17.06 6.48
N VAL A 161 -5.41 -16.10 5.57
CA VAL A 161 -4.18 -16.00 4.78
C VAL A 161 -3.36 -14.87 5.40
N ILE A 162 -2.25 -15.24 6.03
CA ILE A 162 -1.30 -14.27 6.57
C ILE A 162 -0.39 -13.84 5.44
N TYR A 163 -0.51 -12.59 5.02
CA TYR A 163 0.37 -12.01 3.99
C TYR A 163 1.71 -11.68 4.59
N GLU A 164 2.71 -12.52 4.34
CA GLU A 164 4.09 -12.24 4.73
C GLU A 164 4.61 -11.04 3.92
N PRO A 165 5.22 -10.03 4.56
CA PRO A 165 5.88 -8.96 3.85
C PRO A 165 7.06 -9.54 3.05
N ILE A 166 7.09 -9.25 1.75
CA ILE A 166 8.19 -9.66 0.87
C ILE A 166 9.47 -9.01 1.39
N SER A 167 10.48 -9.82 1.71
CA SER A 167 11.75 -9.31 2.23
C SER A 167 12.52 -8.59 1.12
N LYS A 168 12.61 -7.26 1.26
CA LYS A 168 13.40 -6.40 0.35
C LYS A 168 14.89 -6.40 0.72
N ASP A 169 15.41 -7.52 1.19
CA ASP A 169 16.84 -7.65 1.42
C ASP A 169 17.57 -7.62 0.05
N ASN A 170 18.69 -6.89 0.02
CA ASN A 170 19.53 -6.71 -1.16
C ASN A 170 20.43 -7.93 -1.39
N LEU A 171 20.66 -8.74 -0.35
CA LEU A 171 21.54 -9.90 -0.39
C LEU A 171 20.80 -11.19 -0.74
N THR A 172 19.51 -11.29 -0.44
CA THR A 172 18.68 -12.44 -0.81
C THR A 172 17.89 -12.16 -2.10
N MET A 173 18.18 -12.96 -3.12
CA MET A 173 17.33 -13.10 -4.30
C MET A 173 16.03 -13.78 -3.84
N ASP A 174 14.97 -12.99 -3.68
CA ASP A 174 13.67 -13.52 -3.31
C ASP A 174 13.09 -14.29 -4.51
N TYR A 175 12.95 -15.61 -4.37
CA TYR A 175 12.55 -16.50 -5.48
C TYR A 175 11.13 -16.24 -5.97
N LEU A 176 10.35 -15.40 -5.28
CA LEU A 176 8.94 -15.13 -5.60
C LEU A 176 8.75 -13.97 -6.58
N LEU A 177 9.71 -13.03 -6.68
CA LEU A 177 9.53 -11.79 -7.44
C LEU A 177 10.78 -11.42 -8.23
N HIS A 178 10.60 -11.15 -9.52
CA HIS A 178 11.62 -10.54 -10.37
C HIS A 178 11.76 -9.05 -10.03
N LYS A 179 12.66 -8.74 -9.10
CA LYS A 179 12.88 -7.37 -8.57
C LYS A 179 13.35 -6.44 -9.69
N THR A 180 12.61 -5.36 -9.96
CA THR A 180 13.08 -4.25 -10.82
C THR A 180 13.93 -3.26 -10.03
N GLN A 181 14.64 -2.33 -10.67
CA GLN A 181 15.45 -1.32 -9.95
C GLN A 181 14.63 -0.49 -8.97
N SER A 182 13.35 -0.25 -9.29
CA SER A 182 12.41 0.45 -8.42
C SER A 182 12.01 -0.37 -7.19
N ASP A 183 12.06 -1.71 -7.27
CA ASP A 183 11.66 -2.61 -6.18
C ASP A 183 12.80 -2.85 -5.16
N LYS A 184 14.04 -2.46 -5.49
CA LYS A 184 15.20 -2.50 -4.57
C LYS A 184 15.15 -1.40 -3.51
N LYS A 185 14.42 -0.32 -3.77
CA LYS A 185 14.29 0.81 -2.83
C LYS A 185 13.07 0.60 -1.94
N ALA A 186 13.28 0.55 -0.63
CA ALA A 186 12.21 0.55 0.36
C ALA A 186 11.78 2.00 0.64
N TRP A 187 10.78 2.48 -0.10
CA TRP A 187 10.19 3.79 0.11
C TRP A 187 9.47 3.90 1.45
N ALA A 188 9.32 5.13 1.92
CA ALA A 188 8.68 5.41 3.20
C ALA A 188 7.23 4.93 3.27
N LYS A 189 6.88 4.31 4.40
CA LYS A 189 5.56 3.79 4.76
C LYS A 189 5.08 4.45 6.05
N PRO A 190 3.79 4.81 6.14
CA PRO A 190 3.24 5.45 7.34
C PRO A 190 3.15 4.52 8.55
N ASP A 191 3.26 3.20 8.37
CA ASP A 191 3.04 2.19 9.42
C ASP A 191 3.91 2.41 10.66
N SER A 192 5.19 2.75 10.48
CA SER A 192 6.11 3.03 11.59
C SER A 192 5.70 4.30 12.36
N TYR A 193 5.16 5.30 11.67
CA TYR A 193 4.67 6.52 12.33
C TYR A 193 3.36 6.25 13.09
N ALA A 194 2.42 5.50 12.49
CA ALA A 194 1.19 5.10 13.18
C ALA A 194 1.49 4.22 14.42
N ALA A 195 2.48 3.33 14.33
CA ALA A 195 2.96 2.54 15.46
C ALA A 195 3.59 3.42 16.56
N TRP A 196 4.29 4.49 16.19
CA TRP A 196 4.78 5.49 17.14
C TRP A 196 3.63 6.22 17.84
N GLU A 197 2.62 6.68 17.12
CA GLU A 197 1.45 7.35 17.73
C GLU A 197 0.73 6.43 18.72
N LYS A 198 0.57 5.15 18.36
CA LYS A 198 -0.01 4.13 19.24
C LYS A 198 0.85 3.88 20.47
N ALA A 199 2.15 3.67 20.30
CA ALA A 199 3.08 3.43 21.41
C ALA A 199 3.16 4.63 22.37
N LYS A 200 3.12 5.84 21.81
CA LYS A 200 3.03 7.08 22.58
C LYS A 200 1.72 7.16 23.38
N ALA A 201 0.59 6.77 22.79
CA ALA A 201 -0.70 6.76 23.48
C ALA A 201 -0.77 5.71 24.60
N THR A 202 -0.07 4.57 24.46
CA THR A 202 -0.01 3.52 25.49
C THR A 202 1.09 3.74 26.53
N GLY A 203 1.96 4.74 26.34
CA GLY A 203 3.10 5.01 27.23
C GLY A 203 4.27 4.03 27.08
N ASP A 204 4.35 3.29 25.98
CA ASP A 204 5.49 2.41 25.70
C ASP A 204 6.60 3.20 25.02
N GLU A 205 7.51 3.74 25.84
CA GLU A 205 8.56 4.66 25.42
C GLU A 205 9.62 4.00 24.55
N THR A 206 9.98 2.76 24.86
CA THR A 206 11.00 2.01 24.11
C THR A 206 10.48 1.72 22.71
N LEU A 207 9.22 1.29 22.60
CA LEU A 207 8.57 1.04 21.32
C LEU A 207 8.32 2.33 20.53
N ALA A 208 8.00 3.44 21.21
CA ALA A 208 7.84 4.74 20.56
C ALA A 208 9.16 5.24 19.96
N MET A 209 10.26 5.22 20.72
CA MET A 209 11.58 5.64 20.23
C MET A 209 12.06 4.81 19.03
N GLU A 210 11.88 3.49 19.09
CA GLU A 210 12.30 2.62 17.98
C GLU A 210 11.45 2.84 16.73
N ASN A 211 10.13 3.02 16.86
CA ASN A 211 9.25 3.23 15.71
C ASN A 211 9.44 4.61 15.04
N ILE A 212 9.69 5.67 15.82
CA ILE A 212 9.97 6.99 15.25
C ILE A 212 11.33 7.00 14.54
N ARG A 213 12.34 6.31 15.11
CA ARG A 213 13.64 6.11 14.46
C ARG A 213 13.47 5.37 13.14
N ARG A 214 12.78 4.22 13.15
CA ARG A 214 12.49 3.42 11.95
C ARG A 214 11.78 4.22 10.88
N PHE A 215 10.80 5.06 11.23
CA PHE A 215 10.09 5.89 10.27
C PHE A 215 11.02 6.83 9.50
N PHE A 216 11.91 7.53 10.21
CA PHE A 216 12.81 8.50 9.60
C PHE A 216 14.08 7.90 8.98
N GLU A 217 14.36 6.63 9.25
CA GLU A 217 15.38 5.84 8.54
C GLU A 217 14.90 5.34 7.17
N GLN A 218 13.62 5.49 6.84
CA GLN A 218 13.07 5.11 5.53
C GLN A 218 13.53 6.04 4.41
N HIS A 219 13.47 5.53 3.17
CA HIS A 219 13.84 6.29 1.97
C HIS A 219 12.68 7.20 1.53
N PHE A 220 12.76 8.50 1.81
CA PHE A 220 11.74 9.49 1.41
C PHE A 220 11.99 10.11 0.03
N HIS A 221 13.24 10.23 -0.40
CA HIS A 221 13.61 10.85 -1.68
C HIS A 221 14.99 10.38 -2.16
N ASP A 222 15.29 10.60 -3.45
CA ASP A 222 16.54 10.13 -4.08
C ASP A 222 17.77 11.03 -3.84
N GLN A 223 17.62 12.18 -3.18
CA GLN A 223 18.77 13.01 -2.78
C GLN A 223 19.55 12.37 -1.61
N SER A 224 20.87 12.58 -1.57
CA SER A 224 21.81 11.92 -0.66
C SER A 224 21.61 12.20 0.82
N ASP A 225 20.87 13.24 1.16
CA ASP A 225 20.64 13.66 2.54
C ASP A 225 19.15 13.87 2.75
N SER A 226 18.49 12.95 3.46
CA SER A 226 17.03 13.00 3.60
C SER A 226 16.55 14.27 4.30
N GLY A 227 17.41 14.98 5.04
CA GLY A 227 17.06 16.10 5.91
C GLY A 227 16.12 15.72 7.08
N TYR A 228 15.42 14.59 6.96
CA TYR A 228 14.41 14.10 7.89
C TYR A 228 15.01 13.41 9.12
N ARG A 229 16.30 13.03 9.09
CA ARG A 229 17.03 12.53 10.28
C ARG A 229 17.03 13.58 11.40
N GLN A 230 17.11 14.86 11.06
CA GLN A 230 17.04 15.96 12.03
C GLN A 230 15.64 16.06 12.66
N HIS A 231 14.59 15.87 11.87
CA HIS A 231 13.21 15.83 12.35
C HIS A 231 12.93 14.61 13.25
N ALA A 232 13.54 13.46 12.98
CA ALA A 232 13.50 12.29 13.85
C ALA A 232 14.02 12.60 15.25
N LEU A 233 15.23 13.14 15.30
CA LEU A 233 15.91 13.46 16.54
C LEU A 233 15.18 14.57 17.31
N LEU A 234 14.60 15.57 16.62
CA LEU A 234 13.74 16.58 17.24
C LEU A 234 12.49 15.98 17.91
N ASN A 235 11.89 14.94 17.31
CA ASN A 235 10.75 14.24 17.89
C ASN A 235 11.17 13.35 19.07
N VAL A 236 12.37 12.77 19.04
CA VAL A 236 12.95 12.07 20.20
C VAL A 236 13.23 13.03 21.35
N VAL A 237 13.79 14.22 21.08
CA VAL A 237 13.93 15.29 22.08
C VAL A 237 12.56 15.66 22.66
N HIS A 238 11.52 15.74 21.83
CA HIS A 238 10.16 16.00 22.31
C HIS A 238 9.67 14.94 23.29
N LEU A 239 9.90 13.67 22.97
CA LEU A 239 9.46 12.54 23.79
C LEU A 239 10.14 12.57 25.16
N HIS A 240 11.48 12.67 25.19
CA HIS A 240 12.24 12.79 26.45
C HIS A 240 11.80 14.02 27.26
N TYR A 241 11.52 15.14 26.59
CA TYR A 241 11.07 16.36 27.26
C TYR A 241 9.69 16.19 27.91
N LEU A 242 8.71 15.60 27.20
CA LEU A 242 7.38 15.32 27.76
C LEU A 242 7.44 14.33 28.93
N ASN A 243 8.39 13.40 28.88
CA ASN A 243 8.61 12.40 29.92
C ASN A 243 9.47 12.91 31.08
N LYS A 244 9.87 14.19 31.07
CA LYS A 244 10.72 14.85 32.09
C LYS A 244 12.15 14.30 32.18
N GLU A 245 12.62 13.64 31.14
CA GLU A 245 13.99 13.13 31.01
C GLU A 245 14.92 14.21 30.42
N TYR A 246 15.07 15.32 31.14
CA TYR A 246 15.72 16.53 30.62
C TYR A 246 17.19 16.31 30.24
N VAL A 247 17.92 15.46 30.97
CA VAL A 247 19.33 15.15 30.68
C VAL A 247 19.48 14.37 29.37
N ALA A 248 18.54 13.49 29.05
CA ALA A 248 18.52 12.77 27.78
C ALA A 248 18.12 13.71 26.63
N ALA A 249 17.11 14.54 26.85
CA ALA A 249 16.67 15.54 25.88
C ALA A 249 17.78 16.51 25.49
N ASP A 250 18.57 17.00 26.46
CA ASP A 250 19.67 17.95 26.22
C ASP A 250 20.80 17.32 25.40
N LYS A 251 21.22 16.09 25.74
CA LYS A 251 22.25 15.35 24.99
C LYS A 251 21.84 15.14 23.53
N VAL A 252 20.59 14.74 23.28
CA VAL A 252 20.08 14.53 21.92
C VAL A 252 19.92 15.86 21.20
N CYS A 253 19.52 16.94 21.88
CA CYS A 253 19.38 18.27 21.31
C CYS A 253 20.73 18.84 20.83
N ILE A 254 21.80 18.68 21.61
CA ILE A 254 23.16 19.07 21.22
C ILE A 254 23.59 18.31 19.95
N PHE A 255 23.30 17.02 19.90
CA PHE A 255 23.60 16.18 18.74
C PHE A 255 22.84 16.65 17.48
N VAL A 256 21.56 17.05 17.61
CA VAL A 256 20.77 17.64 16.51
C VAL A 256 21.39 18.93 15.99
N ILE A 257 21.79 19.82 16.89
CA ILE A 257 22.40 21.12 16.54
C ILE A 257 23.71 20.91 15.77
N ALA A 258 24.51 19.91 16.14
CA ALA A 258 25.75 19.56 15.46
C ALA A 258 25.56 18.93 14.08
N LEU A 259 24.39 18.33 13.80
CA LEU A 259 24.05 17.64 12.55
C LEU A 259 23.29 18.51 11.54
N LEU A 260 22.92 19.73 11.90
CA LEU A 260 22.23 20.67 11.02
C LEU A 260 23.24 21.40 10.11
N PRO A 261 23.03 21.44 8.78
CA PRO A 261 23.81 22.32 7.90
C PRO A 261 23.32 23.77 8.03
N PRO A 262 24.22 24.78 7.89
CA PRO A 262 23.98 26.21 8.16
C PRO A 262 22.65 26.80 7.60
N LEU A 263 22.11 26.27 6.52
CA LEU A 263 20.88 26.75 5.87
C LEU A 263 19.56 26.24 6.47
N THR A 264 19.51 25.09 7.17
CA THR A 264 18.27 24.60 7.83
C THR A 264 18.19 24.98 9.31
N HIS A 265 19.18 25.73 9.81
CA HIS A 265 19.31 26.10 11.23
C HIS A 265 18.12 26.89 11.77
N THR A 266 17.47 27.78 11.03
CA THR A 266 16.56 28.77 11.62
C THR A 266 15.29 28.17 12.23
N LEU A 267 14.64 27.20 11.58
CA LEU A 267 13.41 26.57 12.09
C LEU A 267 13.71 25.47 13.11
N ALA A 268 14.73 24.65 12.86
CA ALA A 268 15.13 23.58 13.77
C ALA A 268 15.75 24.15 15.06
N LEU A 269 16.62 25.18 14.98
CA LEU A 269 17.07 25.88 16.20
C LEU A 269 15.90 26.52 16.92
N SER A 270 14.97 27.19 16.23
CA SER A 270 13.81 27.82 16.89
C SER A 270 12.99 26.79 17.67
N CYS A 271 12.82 25.57 17.14
CA CYS A 271 12.19 24.47 17.86
C CYS A 271 13.02 23.96 19.04
N CYS A 272 14.35 23.86 18.92
CA CYS A 272 15.24 23.50 20.02
C CYS A 272 15.30 24.57 21.12
N THR A 273 15.46 25.85 20.77
CA THR A 273 15.51 26.97 21.73
C THR A 273 14.18 27.16 22.43
N LYS A 274 13.04 27.07 21.74
CA LYS A 274 11.72 27.12 22.40
C LYS A 274 11.53 26.01 23.44
N ARG A 275 12.18 24.85 23.27
CA ARG A 275 12.04 23.68 24.14
C ARG A 275 13.11 23.60 25.24
N LEU A 276 14.29 24.19 25.03
CA LEU A 276 15.32 24.37 26.06
C LEU A 276 15.01 25.51 27.03
N VAL A 277 14.16 26.48 26.65
CA VAL A 277 13.87 27.68 27.46
C VAL A 277 12.91 27.43 28.65
N LEU A 278 12.38 26.22 28.79
CA LEU A 278 11.58 25.77 29.95
C LEU A 278 12.14 24.38 30.25
N PRO A 279 12.69 23.99 31.41
CA PRO A 279 12.48 24.52 32.76
C PRO A 279 13.79 25.04 33.42
N GLU A 280 13.62 25.93 34.38
CA GLU A 280 14.67 26.49 35.24
C GLU A 280 15.76 27.33 34.55
N ARG A 281 15.58 28.66 34.72
CA ARG A 281 16.69 29.60 34.83
C ARG A 281 17.70 29.07 35.86
N GLN A 282 18.74 28.38 35.41
CA GLN A 282 20.10 28.41 35.97
C GLN A 282 20.98 27.49 35.13
N THR A 283 22.12 28.00 34.65
CA THR A 283 23.27 27.27 34.09
C THR A 283 23.46 27.02 32.58
N ILE A 284 22.81 27.75 31.66
CA ILE A 284 23.28 27.79 30.25
C ILE A 284 23.53 29.24 29.78
N GLY A 285 24.29 29.99 30.58
CA GLY A 285 24.80 31.32 30.24
C GLY A 285 26.14 31.32 29.51
N LYS A 286 26.61 30.20 28.94
CA LYS A 286 27.99 30.10 28.42
C LYS A 286 28.17 29.53 27.01
N LEU A 287 27.11 29.16 26.29
CA LEU A 287 27.26 28.62 24.92
C LEU A 287 26.81 29.57 23.79
N CYS A 288 26.29 30.76 24.11
CA CYS A 288 25.96 31.78 23.10
C CYS A 288 27.05 32.87 22.90
N SER A 289 28.28 32.69 23.41
CA SER A 289 29.37 33.66 23.20
C SER A 289 30.43 33.22 22.19
N ILE A 290 30.14 32.24 21.33
CA ILE A 290 31.00 31.88 20.20
C ILE A 290 30.11 31.78 18.96
N ALA A 291 29.71 32.95 18.46
CA ALA A 291 29.34 33.22 17.07
C ALA A 291 29.88 34.61 16.74
#